data_AF-E1K0J4-F1
#
_entry.id   AF-E1K0J4-F1
#
_cell.length_a   1.000
_cell.length_b   1.000
_cell.length_c   1.000
_cell.angle_alpha   90.00
_cell.angle_beta   90.00
_cell.angle_gamma   90.00
#
_symmetry.space_group_name_H-M   'P 1'
#
loop_
_entity.id
_entity.type
_entity.pdbx_description
1 polymer ?
#
loop_
_entity_poly.entity_id
_entity_poly.type
_entity_poly.pdbx_seq_one_letter_code
_entity_poly.pdbx_strand_id
1 'polypeptide(L)'
;MIRSPVTGIRAALALLLTLTTTTLCGGAPMENERYARGWKALVALAPQKAQAVQDGLADIAPDMARFVVEFGYGDVFTRPGLDPASRQTATIAALAALGNAAPQLRFHIEAGLAIGLTPQAVVDIIYVTTVFAGFPAGLNALAAAREVFAAQGVAPTPPTAPENPDRRERGLAALAVTSQSAGQRVVDSLADIAPDMAGFILDFSYGDVISRAVLTPAQKEIAMIAAATARGTMAPQLKVHIKAARSVGVSREQITEVLIQMAVYAGFPAALNGLAVAREAFAEEEE
;
A
#
# COMPACT_ATOMS: atom_id res chain seq x y z
N MET A 1 39.50 -1.83 -89.02
CA MET A 1 39.97 -1.13 -87.81
C MET A 1 39.05 -1.48 -86.63
N ILE A 2 39.60 -2.14 -85.61
CA ILE A 2 39.39 -1.97 -84.15
C ILE A 2 38.01 -2.30 -83.49
N ARG A 3 38.02 -3.44 -82.74
CA ARG A 3 37.48 -3.81 -81.39
C ARG A 3 35.96 -3.80 -81.05
N SER A 4 35.37 -5.02 -80.98
CA SER A 4 34.85 -5.82 -79.83
C SER A 4 34.58 -5.18 -78.44
N PRO A 5 33.84 -5.85 -77.48
CA PRO A 5 32.44 -6.31 -77.45
C PRO A 5 31.76 -5.98 -76.07
N VAL A 6 30.59 -6.55 -75.74
CA VAL A 6 30.29 -7.32 -74.50
C VAL A 6 28.79 -7.67 -74.37
N THR A 7 28.57 -8.95 -74.03
CA THR A 7 27.35 -9.71 -73.78
C THR A 7 26.92 -9.63 -72.29
N GLY A 8 25.63 -9.79 -71.98
CA GLY A 8 25.13 -10.02 -70.62
C GLY A 8 23.91 -10.94 -70.58
N ILE A 9 24.07 -12.14 -70.04
CA ILE A 9 23.03 -13.17 -69.84
C ILE A 9 22.71 -13.27 -68.33
N ARG A 10 21.41 -13.38 -68.02
CA ARG A 10 20.83 -13.50 -66.67
C ARG A 10 21.02 -14.91 -66.09
N ALA A 11 21.41 -15.01 -64.82
CA ALA A 11 21.43 -16.25 -64.04
C ALA A 11 20.56 -16.12 -62.78
N ALA A 12 19.73 -17.13 -62.52
CA ALA A 12 18.90 -17.29 -61.35
C ALA A 12 19.71 -17.94 -60.21
N LEU A 13 19.53 -17.46 -58.97
CA LEU A 13 20.19 -17.99 -57.78
C LEU A 13 19.17 -18.70 -56.89
N ALA A 14 19.35 -20.02 -56.74
CA ALA A 14 18.67 -20.85 -55.75
C ALA A 14 19.44 -20.79 -54.42
N LEU A 15 18.73 -20.56 -53.31
CA LEU A 15 19.31 -20.57 -51.97
C LEU A 15 18.91 -21.86 -51.25
N LEU A 16 19.90 -22.73 -51.02
CA LEU A 16 19.77 -23.92 -50.16
C LEU A 16 19.72 -23.48 -48.68
N LEU A 17 18.67 -23.87 -47.95
CA LEU A 17 18.68 -23.88 -46.48
C LEU A 17 19.39 -25.14 -45.99
N THR A 18 20.52 -24.98 -45.32
CA THR A 18 21.16 -26.04 -44.52
C THR A 18 20.50 -26.11 -43.14
N LEU A 19 19.84 -27.23 -42.84
CA LEU A 19 19.37 -27.57 -41.49
C LEU A 19 20.59 -27.92 -40.62
N THR A 20 21.07 -26.97 -39.83
CA THR A 20 21.89 -27.28 -38.66
C THR A 20 20.96 -27.56 -37.48
N THR A 21 20.88 -28.83 -37.06
CA THR A 21 20.28 -29.22 -35.79
C THR A 21 21.10 -28.58 -34.67
N THR A 22 20.67 -27.41 -34.24
CA THR A 22 21.18 -26.81 -33.01
C THR A 22 20.45 -27.51 -31.90
N THR A 23 21.16 -28.34 -31.15
CA THR A 23 20.71 -28.90 -29.89
C THR A 23 20.27 -27.72 -29.03
N LEU A 24 18.97 -27.56 -28.81
CA LEU A 24 18.46 -26.70 -27.75
C LEU A 24 19.04 -27.27 -26.46
N CYS A 25 20.08 -26.63 -25.92
CA CYS A 25 20.46 -26.83 -24.54
C CYS A 25 19.20 -26.60 -23.73
N GLY A 26 18.64 -27.68 -23.19
CA GLY A 26 17.66 -27.62 -22.14
C GLY A 26 18.31 -26.87 -20.98
N GLY A 27 17.98 -25.57 -20.86
CA GLY A 27 18.04 -24.94 -19.57
C GLY A 27 17.14 -25.78 -18.66
N ALA A 28 17.67 -26.27 -17.55
CA ALA A 28 16.84 -26.72 -16.45
C ALA A 28 15.72 -25.68 -16.26
N PRO A 29 14.47 -26.07 -15.96
CA PRO A 29 13.44 -25.08 -15.69
C PRO A 29 14.01 -24.18 -14.60
N MET A 30 14.18 -22.88 -14.88
CA MET A 30 14.52 -21.94 -13.83
C MET A 30 13.44 -22.12 -12.78
N GLU A 31 13.80 -22.73 -11.66
CA GLU A 31 12.98 -22.72 -10.47
C GLU A 31 12.62 -21.25 -10.27
N ASN A 32 11.33 -20.92 -10.38
CA ASN A 32 10.91 -19.54 -10.63
C ASN A 32 11.34 -18.69 -9.43
N GLU A 33 12.45 -17.95 -9.57
CA GLU A 33 13.08 -17.21 -8.46
C GLU A 33 12.11 -16.23 -7.81
N ARG A 34 11.18 -15.66 -8.59
CA ARG A 34 10.11 -14.79 -8.09
C ARG A 34 9.17 -15.57 -7.18
N TYR A 35 8.74 -16.76 -7.62
CA TYR A 35 7.90 -17.64 -6.80
C TYR A 35 8.64 -18.07 -5.53
N ALA A 36 9.91 -18.50 -5.62
CA ALA A 36 10.67 -18.95 -4.46
C ALA A 36 10.86 -17.85 -3.41
N ARG A 37 11.19 -16.62 -3.83
CA ARG A 37 11.26 -15.45 -2.94
C ARG A 37 9.91 -15.14 -2.31
N GLY A 38 8.85 -15.11 -3.12
CA GLY A 38 7.50 -14.83 -2.65
C GLY A 38 6.99 -15.87 -1.68
N TRP A 39 7.26 -17.14 -1.94
CA TRP A 39 6.89 -18.26 -1.08
C TRP A 39 7.58 -18.16 0.27
N LYS A 40 8.89 -17.91 0.27
CA LYS A 40 9.66 -17.67 1.49
C LYS A 40 9.07 -16.52 2.32
N ALA A 41 8.72 -15.41 1.67
CA ALA A 41 8.13 -14.26 2.34
C ALA A 41 6.73 -14.56 2.91
N LEU A 42 5.86 -15.22 2.14
CA LEU A 42 4.52 -15.61 2.57
C LEU A 42 4.58 -16.60 3.73
N VAL A 43 5.44 -17.62 3.67
CA VAL A 43 5.66 -18.58 4.76
C VAL A 43 6.21 -17.88 6.00
N ALA A 44 7.18 -16.97 5.86
CA ALA A 44 7.70 -16.21 6.99
C ALA A 44 6.62 -15.34 7.66
N LEU A 45 5.68 -14.82 6.86
CA LEU A 45 4.61 -13.96 7.35
C LEU A 45 3.45 -14.74 8.00
N ALA A 46 3.05 -15.86 7.41
CA ALA A 46 1.93 -16.66 7.87
C ALA A 46 2.18 -18.17 7.63
N PRO A 47 3.05 -18.81 8.44
CA PRO A 47 3.51 -20.18 8.19
C PRO A 47 2.38 -21.20 8.04
N GLN A 48 1.31 -21.04 8.83
CA GLN A 48 0.18 -21.97 8.87
C GLN A 48 -0.88 -21.69 7.79
N LYS A 49 -0.80 -20.54 7.09
CA LYS A 49 -1.80 -20.10 6.11
C LYS A 49 -1.27 -19.95 4.69
N ALA A 50 0.05 -19.95 4.51
CA ALA A 50 0.69 -19.85 3.21
C ALA A 50 0.16 -20.89 2.21
N GLN A 51 0.01 -22.14 2.65
CA GLN A 51 -0.51 -23.23 1.81
C GLN A 51 -2.00 -23.05 1.49
N ALA A 52 -2.81 -22.57 2.44
CA ALA A 52 -4.23 -22.35 2.22
C ALA A 52 -4.53 -21.34 1.10
N VAL A 53 -3.62 -20.37 0.86
CA VAL A 53 -3.72 -19.44 -0.27
C VAL A 53 -3.61 -20.15 -1.62
N GLN A 54 -2.74 -21.17 -1.71
CA GLN A 54 -2.59 -21.98 -2.93
C GLN A 54 -3.80 -22.91 -3.11
N ASP A 55 -4.13 -23.65 -2.06
CA ASP A 55 -5.15 -24.69 -2.11
C ASP A 55 -6.53 -24.10 -2.40
N GLY A 56 -6.83 -22.92 -1.84
CA GLY A 56 -8.13 -22.25 -2.00
C GLY A 56 -8.44 -21.72 -3.40
N LEU A 57 -7.47 -21.75 -4.33
CA LEU A 57 -7.66 -21.31 -5.72
C LEU A 57 -7.29 -22.39 -6.74
N ALA A 58 -6.84 -23.58 -6.29
CA ALA A 58 -6.27 -24.60 -7.15
C ALA A 58 -7.28 -25.17 -8.17
N ASP A 59 -8.56 -25.23 -7.83
CA ASP A 59 -9.64 -25.78 -8.64
C ASP A 59 -10.19 -24.79 -9.69
N ILE A 60 -10.11 -23.48 -9.41
CA ILE A 60 -10.72 -22.44 -10.25
C ILE A 60 -9.72 -21.53 -10.96
N ALA A 61 -8.63 -21.15 -10.31
CA ALA A 61 -7.69 -20.15 -10.80
C ALA A 61 -6.26 -20.37 -10.25
N PRO A 62 -5.59 -21.48 -10.60
CA PRO A 62 -4.24 -21.79 -10.10
C PRO A 62 -3.20 -20.71 -10.46
N ASP A 63 -3.35 -20.04 -11.60
CA ASP A 63 -2.50 -18.89 -11.94
C ASP A 63 -2.68 -17.72 -10.99
N MET A 64 -3.87 -17.51 -10.43
CA MET A 64 -4.10 -16.45 -9.44
C MET A 64 -3.33 -16.75 -8.15
N ALA A 65 -3.38 -18.00 -7.66
CA ALA A 65 -2.56 -18.43 -6.53
C ALA A 65 -1.06 -18.18 -6.78
N ARG A 66 -0.59 -18.49 -8.00
CA ARG A 66 0.78 -18.23 -8.42
C ARG A 66 1.10 -16.72 -8.46
N PHE A 67 0.22 -15.87 -9.00
CA PHE A 67 0.41 -14.42 -9.05
C PHE A 67 0.48 -13.78 -7.67
N VAL A 68 -0.35 -14.23 -6.73
CA VAL A 68 -0.29 -13.76 -5.34
C VAL A 68 1.11 -13.98 -4.76
N VAL A 69 1.70 -15.17 -4.99
CA VAL A 69 3.05 -15.49 -4.51
C VAL A 69 4.12 -14.74 -5.29
N GLU A 70 4.15 -14.85 -6.61
CA GLU A 70 5.19 -14.25 -7.45
C GLU A 70 5.19 -12.73 -7.36
N PHE A 71 4.05 -12.09 -7.63
CA PHE A 71 3.97 -10.64 -7.72
C PHE A 71 3.71 -10.00 -6.36
N GLY A 72 2.66 -10.46 -5.67
CA GLY A 72 2.25 -9.88 -4.38
C GLY A 72 3.35 -9.99 -3.33
N TYR A 73 3.85 -11.20 -3.10
CA TYR A 73 4.91 -11.41 -2.11
C TYR A 73 6.33 -11.30 -2.68
N GLY A 74 6.58 -11.85 -3.86
CA GLY A 74 7.94 -11.99 -4.41
C GLY A 74 8.52 -10.75 -5.12
N ASP A 75 7.66 -9.88 -5.67
CA ASP A 75 8.10 -8.66 -6.35
C ASP A 75 7.80 -7.41 -5.53
N VAL A 76 6.69 -7.37 -4.78
CA VAL A 76 6.24 -6.19 -4.05
C VAL A 76 6.58 -6.27 -2.55
N PHE A 77 6.14 -7.31 -1.85
CA PHE A 77 6.34 -7.39 -0.39
C PHE A 77 7.82 -7.49 0.01
N THR A 78 8.66 -8.17 -0.78
CA THR A 78 10.09 -8.34 -0.49
C THR A 78 10.95 -7.13 -0.86
N ARG A 79 10.37 -6.05 -1.41
CA ARG A 79 11.15 -4.84 -1.72
C ARG A 79 11.78 -4.27 -0.45
N PRO A 80 12.99 -3.71 -0.51
CA PRO A 80 13.56 -2.96 0.60
C PRO A 80 12.84 -1.62 0.78
N GLY A 81 13.28 -0.80 1.73
CA GLY A 81 12.82 0.60 1.88
C GLY A 81 11.62 0.81 2.80
N LEU A 82 10.87 -0.25 3.16
CA LEU A 82 9.82 -0.19 4.18
C LEU A 82 9.90 -1.40 5.10
N ASP A 83 9.96 -1.16 6.41
CA ASP A 83 10.06 -2.21 7.41
C ASP A 83 8.75 -3.03 7.52
N PRO A 84 8.80 -4.26 8.04
CA PRO A 84 7.62 -5.14 8.09
C PRO A 84 6.42 -4.54 8.85
N ALA A 85 6.65 -3.83 9.95
CA ALA A 85 5.56 -3.25 10.75
C ALA A 85 4.88 -2.11 9.99
N SER A 86 5.66 -1.26 9.32
CA SER A 86 5.14 -0.22 8.42
C SER A 86 4.41 -0.80 7.21
N ARG A 87 4.91 -1.90 6.61
CA ARG A 87 4.22 -2.61 5.52
C ARG A 87 2.85 -3.14 5.96
N GLN A 88 2.75 -3.77 7.13
CA GLN A 88 1.46 -4.24 7.65
C GLN A 88 0.54 -3.08 8.04
N THR A 89 1.10 -1.99 8.59
CA THR A 89 0.34 -0.76 8.88
C THR A 89 -0.34 -0.23 7.61
N ALA A 90 0.41 -0.10 6.51
CA ALA A 90 -0.13 0.32 5.22
C ALA A 90 -1.18 -0.67 4.67
N THR A 91 -0.90 -1.98 4.71
CA THR A 91 -1.84 -2.99 4.20
C THR A 91 -3.16 -3.01 4.97
N ILE A 92 -3.10 -3.01 6.30
CA ILE A 92 -4.29 -3.04 7.16
C ILE A 92 -5.13 -1.78 6.89
N ALA A 93 -4.51 -0.61 6.80
CA ALA A 93 -5.20 0.63 6.48
C ALA A 93 -5.87 0.60 5.10
N ALA A 94 -5.16 0.13 4.07
CA ALA A 94 -5.69 0.01 2.71
C ALA A 94 -6.90 -0.94 2.64
N LEU A 95 -6.77 -2.14 3.21
CA LEU A 95 -7.84 -3.15 3.21
C LEU A 95 -9.06 -2.69 4.03
N ALA A 96 -8.82 -2.02 5.17
CA ALA A 96 -9.88 -1.40 5.94
C ALA A 96 -10.58 -0.28 5.15
N ALA A 97 -9.83 0.52 4.38
CA ALA A 97 -10.37 1.62 3.58
C ALA A 97 -11.23 1.15 2.40
N LEU A 98 -10.87 0.01 1.80
CA LEU A 98 -11.69 -0.65 0.77
C LEU A 98 -13.04 -1.13 1.33
N GLY A 99 -13.07 -1.53 2.61
CA GLY A 99 -14.29 -1.86 3.35
C GLY A 99 -14.99 -3.17 2.94
N ASN A 100 -14.44 -3.91 1.98
CA ASN A 100 -15.04 -5.12 1.39
C ASN A 100 -14.10 -6.33 1.30
N ALA A 101 -12.88 -6.25 1.84
CA ALA A 101 -11.84 -7.27 1.74
C ALA A 101 -11.56 -7.99 3.09
N ALA A 102 -12.62 -8.39 3.80
CA ALA A 102 -12.52 -8.95 5.16
C ALA A 102 -11.59 -10.18 5.28
N PRO A 103 -11.59 -11.17 4.36
CA PRO A 103 -10.66 -12.31 4.44
C PRO A 103 -9.19 -11.89 4.43
N GLN A 104 -8.82 -10.97 3.54
CA GLN A 104 -7.47 -10.43 3.42
C GLN A 104 -7.12 -9.55 4.61
N LEU A 105 -8.06 -8.74 5.09
CA LEU A 105 -7.86 -7.90 6.27
C LEU A 105 -7.54 -8.76 7.50
N ARG A 106 -8.29 -9.84 7.74
CA ARG A 106 -7.99 -10.77 8.85
C ARG A 106 -6.60 -11.39 8.73
N PHE A 107 -6.25 -11.88 7.54
CA PHE A 107 -4.91 -12.42 7.28
C PHE A 107 -3.82 -11.41 7.67
N HIS A 108 -3.98 -10.16 7.26
CA HIS A 108 -2.98 -9.11 7.51
C HIS A 108 -2.98 -8.58 8.95
N ILE A 109 -4.12 -8.58 9.65
CA ILE A 109 -4.16 -8.30 11.09
C ILE A 109 -3.39 -9.39 11.84
N GLU A 110 -3.63 -10.67 11.56
CA GLU A 110 -2.90 -11.77 12.19
C GLU A 110 -1.39 -11.69 11.94
N ALA A 111 -1.01 -11.44 10.68
CA ALA A 111 0.38 -11.25 10.29
C ALA A 111 1.03 -10.05 11.00
N GLY A 112 0.29 -8.94 11.12
CA GLY A 112 0.69 -7.75 11.87
C GLY A 112 0.96 -8.04 13.34
N LEU A 113 0.06 -8.79 14.00
CA LEU A 113 0.24 -9.22 15.39
C LEU A 113 1.49 -10.10 15.55
N ALA A 114 1.69 -11.04 14.61
CA ALA A 114 2.84 -11.97 14.63
C ALA A 114 4.20 -11.26 14.53
N ILE A 115 4.25 -10.09 13.88
CA ILE A 115 5.48 -9.28 13.77
C ILE A 115 5.56 -8.13 14.79
N GLY A 116 4.65 -8.09 15.77
CA GLY A 116 4.74 -7.20 16.92
C GLY A 116 3.81 -5.97 16.92
N LEU A 117 2.88 -5.82 15.97
CA LEU A 117 1.80 -4.84 16.14
C LEU A 117 0.94 -5.26 17.34
N THR A 118 0.57 -4.31 18.19
CA THR A 118 -0.35 -4.60 19.30
C THR A 118 -1.79 -4.62 18.80
N PRO A 119 -2.72 -5.32 19.48
CA PRO A 119 -4.14 -5.25 19.14
C PRO A 119 -4.67 -3.80 19.19
N GLN A 120 -4.15 -2.97 20.11
CA GLN A 120 -4.50 -1.55 20.16
C GLN A 120 -3.97 -0.76 18.96
N ALA A 121 -2.76 -1.05 18.47
CA ALA A 121 -2.24 -0.40 17.26
C ALA A 121 -3.11 -0.71 16.04
N VAL A 122 -3.60 -1.95 15.90
CA VAL A 122 -4.55 -2.33 14.83
C VAL A 122 -5.85 -1.53 14.94
N VAL A 123 -6.41 -1.38 16.15
CA VAL A 123 -7.61 -0.56 16.37
C VAL A 123 -7.36 0.90 15.97
N ASP A 124 -6.20 1.47 16.32
CA ASP A 124 -5.88 2.85 15.98
C ASP A 124 -5.62 3.06 14.47
N ILE A 125 -5.08 2.06 13.76
CA ILE A 125 -5.02 2.06 12.28
C ILE A 125 -6.44 2.14 11.69
N ILE A 126 -7.39 1.40 12.26
CA ILE A 126 -8.79 1.40 11.80
C ILE A 126 -9.49 2.73 12.12
N TYR A 127 -9.19 3.36 13.26
CA TYR A 127 -9.71 4.69 13.56
C TYR A 127 -9.24 5.75 12.56
N VAL A 128 -7.93 5.77 12.28
CA VAL A 128 -7.38 6.65 11.23
C VAL A 128 -8.08 6.38 9.90
N THR A 129 -8.23 5.12 9.52
CA THR A 129 -8.92 4.72 8.28
C THR A 129 -10.37 5.21 8.23
N THR A 130 -11.07 5.27 9.36
CA THR A 130 -12.46 5.75 9.45
C THR A 130 -12.61 7.20 9.01
N VAL A 131 -11.59 8.04 9.23
CA VAL A 131 -11.58 9.45 8.79
C VAL A 131 -11.59 9.56 7.26
N PHE A 132 -10.96 8.62 6.56
CA PHE A 132 -10.85 8.63 5.09
C PHE A 132 -11.98 7.82 4.45
N ALA A 133 -12.32 6.67 5.04
CA ALA A 133 -13.23 5.70 4.44
C ALA A 133 -14.66 5.74 5.00
N GLY A 134 -14.89 6.50 6.07
CA GLY A 134 -16.17 6.61 6.76
C GLY A 134 -16.43 5.46 7.74
N PHE A 135 -17.42 5.66 8.61
CA PHE A 135 -17.81 4.71 9.65
C PHE A 135 -18.13 3.29 9.15
N PRO A 136 -18.86 3.08 8.02
CA PRO A 136 -19.16 1.72 7.58
C PRO A 136 -17.90 0.87 7.32
N ALA A 137 -16.90 1.44 6.66
CA ALA A 137 -15.63 0.76 6.40
C ALA A 137 -14.86 0.47 7.71
N GLY A 138 -14.81 1.43 8.62
CA GLY A 138 -14.22 1.26 9.95
C GLY A 138 -14.91 0.18 10.80
N LEU A 139 -16.24 0.15 10.81
CA LEU A 139 -17.03 -0.85 11.54
C LEU A 139 -16.83 -2.26 10.97
N ASN A 140 -16.81 -2.40 9.64
CA ASN A 140 -16.48 -3.67 8.99
C ASN A 140 -15.07 -4.15 9.37
N ALA A 141 -14.09 -3.23 9.40
CA ALA A 141 -12.73 -3.54 9.78
C ALA A 141 -12.61 -3.94 11.26
N LEU A 142 -13.34 -3.26 12.17
CA LEU A 142 -13.40 -3.63 13.59
C LEU A 142 -14.05 -5.00 13.80
N ALA A 143 -15.05 -5.37 13.01
CA ALA A 143 -15.64 -6.71 13.05
C ALA A 143 -14.60 -7.78 12.67
N ALA A 144 -13.86 -7.57 11.58
CA ALA A 144 -12.77 -8.46 11.18
C ALA A 144 -11.66 -8.55 12.24
N ALA A 145 -11.27 -7.42 12.84
CA ALA A 145 -10.28 -7.40 13.92
C ALA A 145 -10.75 -8.16 15.16
N ARG A 146 -12.03 -8.05 15.52
CA ARG A 146 -12.64 -8.78 16.65
C ARG A 146 -12.55 -10.29 16.46
N GLU A 147 -12.81 -10.79 15.25
CA GLU A 147 -12.68 -12.21 14.93
C GLU A 147 -11.25 -12.71 15.16
N VAL A 148 -10.26 -11.94 14.69
CA VAL A 148 -8.84 -12.28 14.87
C VAL A 148 -8.43 -12.24 16.34
N PHE A 149 -8.81 -11.19 17.06
CA PHE A 149 -8.47 -11.03 18.48
C PHE A 149 -9.06 -12.15 19.32
N ALA A 150 -10.32 -12.53 19.07
CA ALA A 150 -10.97 -13.66 19.74
C ALA A 150 -10.26 -14.98 19.42
N ALA A 151 -9.90 -15.22 18.16
CA ALA A 151 -9.21 -16.45 17.75
C ALA A 151 -7.81 -16.59 18.37
N GLN A 152 -7.10 -15.48 18.59
CA GLN A 152 -5.76 -15.49 19.20
C GLN A 152 -5.76 -15.30 20.73
N GLY A 153 -6.93 -15.08 21.34
CA GLY A 153 -7.03 -14.82 22.79
C GLY A 153 -6.36 -13.52 23.24
N VAL A 154 -6.30 -12.51 22.36
CA VAL A 154 -5.71 -11.19 22.64
C VAL A 154 -6.78 -10.13 22.76
N ALA A 155 -6.50 -9.05 23.49
CA ALA A 155 -7.43 -7.92 23.64
C ALA A 155 -6.69 -6.59 23.41
N PRO A 156 -7.34 -5.60 22.77
CA PRO A 156 -6.84 -4.23 22.75
C PRO A 156 -6.93 -3.60 24.13
N THR A 157 -5.89 -2.85 24.50
CA THR A 157 -5.89 -2.02 25.71
C THR A 157 -6.00 -0.56 25.27
N PRO A 158 -7.19 0.06 25.38
CA PRO A 158 -7.36 1.46 25.00
C PRO A 158 -6.34 2.36 25.71
N PRO A 159 -5.83 3.41 25.04
CA PRO A 159 -5.01 4.39 25.71
C PRO A 159 -5.80 5.03 26.85
N THR A 160 -5.10 5.50 27.87
CA THR A 160 -5.71 6.33 28.92
C THR A 160 -6.36 7.56 28.31
N ALA A 161 -7.33 8.13 29.04
CA ALA A 161 -7.91 9.41 28.64
C ALA A 161 -6.79 10.45 28.41
N PRO A 162 -6.91 11.31 27.39
CA PRO A 162 -5.91 12.32 27.12
C PRO A 162 -5.78 13.29 28.30
N GLU A 163 -4.57 13.76 28.55
CA GLU A 163 -4.30 14.75 29.61
C GLU A 163 -5.05 16.06 29.37
N ASN A 164 -5.11 16.51 28.11
CA ASN A 164 -5.94 17.63 27.70
C ASN A 164 -7.34 17.14 27.30
N PRO A 165 -8.40 17.49 28.07
CA PRO A 165 -9.77 17.09 27.74
C PRO A 165 -10.35 17.85 26.54
N ASP A 166 -9.77 18.99 26.14
CA ASP A 166 -10.26 19.78 25.01
C ASP A 166 -9.82 19.14 23.68
N ARG A 167 -10.80 18.64 22.92
CA ARG A 167 -10.53 18.02 21.61
C ARG A 167 -10.05 19.01 20.55
N ARG A 168 -10.50 20.28 20.59
CA ARG A 168 -10.08 21.31 19.63
C ARG A 168 -8.61 21.64 19.83
N GLU A 169 -8.19 21.81 21.08
CA GLU A 169 -6.78 22.07 21.40
C GLU A 169 -5.88 20.90 20.99
N ARG A 170 -6.28 19.66 21.30
CA ARG A 170 -5.58 18.46 20.81
C ARG A 170 -5.52 18.40 19.28
N GLY A 171 -6.61 18.78 18.61
CA GLY A 171 -6.69 18.81 17.17
C GLY A 171 -5.71 19.79 16.53
N LEU A 172 -5.67 21.02 17.05
CA LEU A 172 -4.71 22.04 16.62
C LEU A 172 -3.26 21.59 16.86
N ALA A 173 -2.98 20.97 18.02
CA ALA A 173 -1.65 20.42 18.31
C ALA A 173 -1.27 19.29 17.34
N ALA A 174 -2.17 18.36 17.05
CA ALA A 174 -1.93 17.28 16.10
C ALA A 174 -1.71 17.80 14.67
N LEU A 175 -2.50 18.78 14.23
CA LEU A 175 -2.34 19.44 12.94
C LEU A 175 -0.98 20.15 12.85
N ALA A 176 -0.57 20.87 13.90
CA ALA A 176 0.71 21.57 13.94
C ALA A 176 1.91 20.62 13.87
N VAL A 177 1.82 19.41 14.43
CA VAL A 177 2.89 18.41 14.36
C VAL A 177 2.97 17.77 12.97
N THR A 178 1.82 17.52 12.34
CA THR A 178 1.74 16.72 11.12
C THR A 178 1.62 17.59 9.86
N SER A 179 0.41 18.00 9.52
CA SER A 179 0.07 18.63 8.25
C SER A 179 0.40 20.11 8.17
N GLN A 180 0.68 20.77 9.30
CA GLN A 180 1.18 22.15 9.39
C GLN A 180 0.37 23.12 8.50
N SER A 181 1.06 23.95 7.70
CA SER A 181 0.42 24.91 6.79
C SER A 181 -0.50 24.26 5.75
N ALA A 182 -0.21 23.01 5.33
CA ALA A 182 -1.06 22.30 4.39
C ALA A 182 -2.41 21.92 4.99
N GLY A 183 -2.41 21.46 6.25
CA GLY A 183 -3.65 21.22 7.01
C GLY A 183 -4.42 22.52 7.26
N GLN A 184 -3.71 23.59 7.65
CA GLN A 184 -4.35 24.88 7.91
C GLN A 184 -5.05 25.44 6.67
N ARG A 185 -4.43 25.34 5.48
CA ARG A 185 -5.08 25.77 4.23
C ARG A 185 -6.40 25.03 3.95
N VAL A 186 -6.51 23.76 4.31
CA VAL A 186 -7.78 23.02 4.18
C VAL A 186 -8.84 23.59 5.11
N VAL A 187 -8.49 23.84 6.37
CA VAL A 187 -9.39 24.45 7.36
C VAL A 187 -9.86 25.83 6.89
N ASP A 188 -8.93 26.68 6.42
CA ASP A 188 -9.23 28.04 5.97
C ASP A 188 -10.10 28.04 4.71
N SER A 189 -9.90 27.07 3.81
CA SER A 189 -10.68 26.96 2.57
C SER A 189 -12.17 26.65 2.77
N LEU A 190 -12.57 26.31 3.99
CA LEU A 190 -13.96 26.00 4.35
C LEU A 190 -14.67 27.18 5.01
N ALA A 191 -13.97 28.29 5.29
CA ALA A 191 -14.48 29.39 6.09
C ALA A 191 -15.74 30.07 5.52
N ASP A 192 -15.86 30.14 4.19
CA ASP A 192 -16.96 30.80 3.49
C ASP A 192 -18.16 29.88 3.19
N ILE A 193 -17.94 28.55 3.15
CA ILE A 193 -18.95 27.57 2.73
C ILE A 193 -19.44 26.64 3.85
N ALA A 194 -18.52 26.16 4.71
CA ALA A 194 -18.81 25.14 5.72
C ALA A 194 -17.85 25.24 6.93
N PRO A 195 -17.91 26.33 7.71
CA PRO A 195 -17.02 26.53 8.86
C PRO A 195 -17.20 25.47 9.95
N ASP A 196 -18.37 24.84 10.04
CA ASP A 196 -18.63 23.69 10.90
C ASP A 196 -17.85 22.44 10.47
N MET A 197 -17.71 22.21 9.15
CA MET A 197 -16.85 21.15 8.62
C MET A 197 -15.38 21.35 9.03
N ALA A 198 -14.90 22.59 8.98
CA ALA A 198 -13.57 22.94 9.50
C ALA A 198 -13.46 22.58 10.99
N GLY A 199 -14.53 22.85 11.75
CA GLY A 199 -14.67 22.44 13.14
C GLY A 199 -14.60 20.93 13.34
N PHE A 200 -15.29 20.12 12.51
CA PHE A 200 -15.26 18.66 12.61
C PHE A 200 -13.89 18.07 12.27
N ILE A 201 -13.18 18.65 11.30
CA ILE A 201 -11.80 18.25 10.98
C ILE A 201 -10.91 18.45 12.22
N LEU A 202 -10.98 19.61 12.85
CA LEU A 202 -10.16 19.91 14.02
C LEU A 202 -10.58 19.09 15.24
N ASP A 203 -11.87 19.01 15.53
CA ASP A 203 -12.41 18.35 16.72
C ASP A 203 -12.30 16.82 16.66
N PHE A 204 -12.80 16.22 15.58
CA PHE A 204 -12.96 14.78 15.48
C PHE A 204 -11.75 14.15 14.77
N SER A 205 -11.44 14.59 13.55
CA SER A 205 -10.36 13.97 12.77
C SER A 205 -9.00 14.17 13.43
N TYR A 206 -8.62 15.41 13.73
CA TYR A 206 -7.35 15.67 14.41
C TYR A 206 -7.45 15.45 15.92
N GLY A 207 -8.49 16.00 16.55
CA GLY A 207 -8.68 15.98 17.99
C GLY A 207 -8.93 14.58 18.53
N ASP A 208 -9.94 13.86 18.08
CA ASP A 208 -10.28 12.56 18.68
C ASP A 208 -9.53 11.37 18.08
N VAL A 209 -9.11 11.46 16.81
CA VAL A 209 -8.46 10.35 16.09
C VAL A 209 -6.94 10.53 15.98
N ILE A 210 -6.45 11.57 15.30
CA ILE A 210 -5.00 11.69 14.98
C ILE A 210 -4.17 12.01 16.24
N SER A 211 -4.73 12.69 17.24
CA SER A 211 -4.01 13.02 18.49
C SER A 211 -3.72 11.80 19.38
N ARG A 212 -4.36 10.64 19.12
CA ARG A 212 -4.19 9.42 19.93
C ARG A 212 -2.74 8.96 19.91
N ALA A 213 -2.16 8.70 21.08
CA ALA A 213 -0.73 8.44 21.23
C ALA A 213 -0.32 6.96 21.05
N VAL A 214 -1.16 6.11 20.45
CA VAL A 214 -0.86 4.68 20.25
C VAL A 214 0.11 4.48 19.08
N LEU A 215 -0.17 5.12 17.94
CA LEU A 215 0.70 5.09 16.75
C LEU A 215 1.63 6.30 16.77
N THR A 216 2.87 6.12 16.32
CA THR A 216 3.76 7.26 16.06
C THR A 216 3.20 8.15 14.95
N PRO A 217 3.56 9.44 14.88
CA PRO A 217 3.13 10.29 13.77
C PRO A 217 3.47 9.69 12.39
N ALA A 218 4.67 9.12 12.23
CA ALA A 218 5.07 8.44 11.01
C ALA A 218 4.16 7.24 10.66
N GLN A 219 3.79 6.41 11.64
CA GLN A 219 2.87 5.29 11.42
C GLN A 219 1.47 5.76 11.01
N LYS A 220 0.98 6.86 11.61
CA LYS A 220 -0.32 7.44 11.23
C LYS A 220 -0.30 7.91 9.79
N GLU A 221 0.73 8.64 9.37
CA GLU A 221 0.84 9.12 8.00
C GLU A 221 0.99 7.99 6.98
N ILE A 222 1.72 6.92 7.30
CA ILE A 222 1.78 5.70 6.48
C ILE A 222 0.38 5.09 6.30
N ALA A 223 -0.40 4.97 7.37
CA ALA A 223 -1.77 4.46 7.31
C ALA A 223 -2.69 5.38 6.48
N MET A 224 -2.60 6.71 6.67
CA MET A 224 -3.41 7.70 5.95
C MET A 224 -3.10 7.72 4.45
N ILE A 225 -1.81 7.68 4.07
CA ILE A 225 -1.38 7.58 2.67
C ILE A 225 -1.96 6.31 2.04
N ALA A 226 -1.79 5.15 2.68
CA ALA A 226 -2.29 3.88 2.17
C ALA A 226 -3.83 3.88 2.02
N ALA A 227 -4.57 4.37 3.02
CA ALA A 227 -6.02 4.46 2.98
C ALA A 227 -6.51 5.41 1.87
N ALA A 228 -5.92 6.60 1.74
CA ALA A 228 -6.28 7.58 0.72
C ALA A 228 -5.97 7.07 -0.69
N THR A 229 -4.81 6.43 -0.89
CA THR A 229 -4.46 5.80 -2.16
C THR A 229 -5.42 4.65 -2.49
N ALA A 230 -5.76 3.79 -1.53
CA ALA A 230 -6.66 2.66 -1.77
C ALA A 230 -8.07 3.08 -2.20
N ARG A 231 -8.52 4.26 -1.77
CA ARG A 231 -9.80 4.86 -2.21
C ARG A 231 -9.75 5.48 -3.61
N GLY A 232 -8.55 5.75 -4.15
CA GLY A 232 -8.31 6.15 -5.53
C GLY A 232 -8.81 7.54 -5.95
N THR A 233 -9.52 8.27 -5.08
CA THR A 233 -10.27 9.50 -5.40
C THR A 233 -9.90 10.69 -4.51
N MET A 234 -8.84 10.56 -3.69
CA MET A 234 -8.49 11.50 -2.63
C MET A 234 -7.21 12.28 -2.91
N ALA A 235 -6.97 12.68 -4.16
CA ALA A 235 -5.71 13.31 -4.56
C ALA A 235 -5.34 14.55 -3.72
N PRO A 236 -6.26 15.50 -3.43
CA PRO A 236 -5.93 16.65 -2.57
C PRO A 236 -5.52 16.25 -1.16
N GLN A 237 -6.24 15.31 -0.54
CA GLN A 237 -5.96 14.84 0.82
C GLN A 237 -4.66 14.02 0.85
N LEU A 238 -4.44 13.16 -0.14
CA LEU A 238 -3.21 12.39 -0.28
C LEU A 238 -2.00 13.32 -0.38
N LYS A 239 -2.10 14.45 -1.10
CA LYS A 239 -1.03 15.45 -1.19
C LYS A 239 -0.70 16.07 0.17
N VAL A 240 -1.72 16.41 0.95
CA VAL A 240 -1.55 16.92 2.33
C VAL A 240 -0.83 15.89 3.20
N HIS A 241 -1.24 14.62 3.15
CA HIS A 241 -0.66 13.56 3.98
C HIS A 241 0.73 13.12 3.51
N ILE A 242 1.05 13.23 2.22
CA ILE A 242 2.44 13.02 1.75
C ILE A 242 3.36 14.10 2.34
N LYS A 243 2.96 15.37 2.31
CA LYS A 243 3.74 16.45 2.94
C LYS A 243 3.83 16.28 4.46
N ALA A 244 2.75 15.87 5.11
CA ALA A 244 2.73 15.59 6.54
C ALA A 244 3.63 14.41 6.91
N ALA A 245 3.64 13.34 6.11
CA ALA A 245 4.56 12.21 6.31
C ALA A 245 6.03 12.66 6.27
N ARG A 246 6.35 13.55 5.34
CA ARG A 246 7.69 14.10 5.17
C ARG A 246 8.11 14.98 6.35
N SER A 247 7.20 15.78 6.89
CA SER A 247 7.45 16.62 8.07
C SER A 247 7.70 15.81 9.35
N VAL A 248 7.15 14.60 9.45
CA VAL A 248 7.35 13.67 10.58
C VAL A 248 8.39 12.59 10.31
N GLY A 249 9.21 12.75 9.26
CA GLY A 249 10.40 11.95 9.02
C GLY A 249 10.23 10.71 8.14
N VAL A 250 9.06 10.46 7.54
CA VAL A 250 8.89 9.39 6.56
C VAL A 250 9.62 9.76 5.28
N SER A 251 10.51 8.91 4.77
CA SER A 251 11.33 9.19 3.59
C SER A 251 10.51 9.17 2.28
N ARG A 252 10.99 9.84 1.23
CA ARG A 252 10.41 9.74 -0.11
C ARG A 252 10.38 8.29 -0.61
N GLU A 253 11.41 7.52 -0.27
CA GLU A 253 11.50 6.08 -0.57
C GLU A 253 10.40 5.29 0.16
N GLN A 254 10.23 5.49 1.48
CA GLN A 254 9.18 4.83 2.26
C GLN A 254 7.78 5.14 1.72
N ILE A 255 7.50 6.40 1.38
CA ILE A 255 6.21 6.81 0.77
C ILE A 255 6.02 6.11 -0.58
N THR A 256 7.06 6.07 -1.41
CA THR A 256 7.02 5.40 -2.72
C THR A 256 6.74 3.90 -2.56
N GLU A 257 7.35 3.25 -1.57
CA GLU A 257 7.11 1.83 -1.26
C GLU A 257 5.66 1.58 -0.79
N VAL A 258 5.07 2.46 0.03
CA VAL A 258 3.65 2.39 0.39
C VAL A 258 2.78 2.46 -0.87
N LEU A 259 3.06 3.39 -1.79
CA LEU A 259 2.28 3.60 -3.01
C LEU A 259 2.41 2.43 -4.00
N ILE A 260 3.62 1.87 -4.17
CA ILE A 260 3.86 0.66 -4.97
C ILE A 260 3.06 -0.51 -4.40
N GLN A 261 3.06 -0.66 -3.07
CA GLN A 261 2.32 -1.72 -2.40
C GLN A 261 0.81 -1.65 -2.68
N MET A 262 0.25 -0.46 -2.93
CA MET A 262 -1.15 -0.30 -3.29
C MET A 262 -1.50 -0.91 -4.66
N ALA A 263 -0.52 -1.20 -5.53
CA ALA A 263 -0.79 -1.92 -6.77
C ALA A 263 -1.35 -3.33 -6.50
N VAL A 264 -0.95 -3.95 -5.39
CA VAL A 264 -1.43 -5.28 -4.96
C VAL A 264 -2.79 -5.20 -4.29
N TYR A 265 -2.98 -4.22 -3.40
CA TYR A 265 -4.18 -4.17 -2.55
C TYR A 265 -5.33 -3.36 -3.15
N ALA A 266 -5.04 -2.34 -3.96
CA ALA A 266 -6.03 -1.43 -4.54
C ALA A 266 -5.95 -1.32 -6.07
N GLY A 267 -5.01 -2.06 -6.69
CA GLY A 267 -4.82 -2.10 -8.14
C GLY A 267 -3.89 -1.01 -8.68
N PHE A 268 -3.33 -1.27 -9.86
CA PHE A 268 -2.37 -0.38 -10.52
C PHE A 268 -2.86 1.07 -10.71
N PRO A 269 -4.11 1.34 -11.15
CA PRO A 269 -4.56 2.72 -11.32
C PRO A 269 -4.51 3.55 -10.03
N ALA A 270 -4.88 2.96 -8.89
CA ALA A 270 -4.81 3.63 -7.59
C ALA A 270 -3.36 3.97 -7.22
N ALA A 271 -2.43 3.01 -7.40
CA ALA A 271 -1.01 3.21 -7.16
C ALA A 271 -0.40 4.29 -8.08
N LEU A 272 -0.73 4.28 -9.38
CA LEU A 272 -0.25 5.25 -10.35
C LEU A 272 -0.73 6.67 -10.04
N ASN A 273 -2.02 6.82 -9.68
CA ASN A 273 -2.57 8.10 -9.24
C ASN A 273 -1.85 8.60 -7.99
N GLY A 274 -1.59 7.70 -7.02
CA GLY A 274 -0.85 8.06 -5.82
C GLY A 274 0.61 8.48 -6.10
N LEU A 275 1.31 7.79 -7.00
CA LEU A 275 2.66 8.14 -7.42
C LEU A 275 2.70 9.49 -8.16
N ALA A 276 1.68 9.83 -8.94
CA ALA A 276 1.55 11.14 -9.56
C ALA A 276 1.43 12.25 -8.50
N VAL A 277 0.57 12.06 -7.50
CA VAL A 277 0.42 13.00 -6.38
C VAL A 277 1.71 13.13 -5.57
N ALA A 278 2.43 12.02 -5.34
CA ALA A 278 3.72 12.05 -4.66
C ALA A 278 4.77 12.87 -5.42
N ARG A 279 4.82 12.72 -6.75
CA ARG A 279 5.71 13.52 -7.61
C ARG A 279 5.46 15.01 -7.45
N GLU A 280 4.19 15.43 -7.46
CA GLU A 280 3.84 16.83 -7.25
C GLU A 280 4.22 17.31 -5.84
N ALA A 281 3.89 16.52 -4.81
CA ALA A 281 4.20 16.87 -3.43
C ALA A 281 5.70 17.03 -3.17
N PHE A 282 6.53 16.14 -3.76
CA PHE A 282 7.98 16.19 -3.63
C PHE A 282 8.60 17.36 -4.38
N ALA A 283 8.05 17.75 -5.54
CA ALA A 283 8.53 18.92 -6.27
C ALA A 283 8.29 20.21 -5.46
N GLU A 284 7.13 20.34 -4.81
CA GLU A 284 6.79 21.50 -3.96
C GLU A 284 7.56 21.55 -2.62
N GLU A 285 8.37 20.55 -2.28
CA GLU A 285 9.31 20.62 -1.14
C GLU A 285 10.65 21.25 -1.53
N GLU A 286 10.98 21.24 -2.82
CA GLU A 286 12.25 21.76 -3.35
C GLU A 286 12.19 23.26 -3.64
N GLU A 287 10.99 23.84 -3.61
CA GLU A 287 10.69 25.28 -3.74
C GLU A 287 10.63 25.98 -2.38
#